data_AF-D1NW04-F1
#
_entry.id   AF-D1NW04-F1
#
_cell.length_a   1.000
_cell.length_b   1.000
_cell.length_c   1.000
_cell.angle_alpha   90.00
_cell.angle_beta   90.00
_cell.angle_gamma   90.00
#
_symmetry.space_group_name_H-M   'P 1'
#
loop_
_entity.id
_entity.type
_entity.pdbx_description
1 polymer ?
#
loop_
_entity_poly.entity_id
_entity_poly.type
_entity_poly.pdbx_seq_one_letter_code
_entity_poly.pdbx_strand_id
1 'polypeptide(L)'
;MANASRMSSYQRREQLIRVGRSLFASKGFESVSVEEIAAHAKVSKPIVYEHFGGKEGLYAVIVDREMRSLTETLFDALSENGDAHPRQIVEHTTLALFTYIEEHSEGFQVLVRDSPSTADSQSSFYSLWGDVCLRVEEVLEQWFKRQHLPTKYVGHYAQMLVGMTVFTGQYWANQRSTLSREELAALTVNLAWHGLSRLEPKPSLIFDEDDDMALEVGGNTNQEDDGLEEIVSAVPSTARSGKVDARERKRMLKEAEKAQKEAKRAQLAAERAQQRAMLASAKAKEISEQLEATTAPTEEYKPTPDVPESERCAGDDAEPAAH
;
A
#
# COMPACT_ATOMS: atom_id res chain seq x y z
N MET A 1 -12.36 52.02 5.79
CA MET A 1 -12.37 50.72 5.08
C MET A 1 -11.67 49.72 5.99
N ALA A 2 -12.38 48.65 6.38
CA ALA A 2 -11.97 47.75 7.45
C ALA A 2 -10.71 46.95 7.09
N ASN A 3 -9.81 46.85 8.06
CA ASN A 3 -8.51 46.18 8.00
C ASN A 3 -8.76 44.67 7.91
N ALA A 4 -8.60 44.08 6.71
CA ALA A 4 -8.64 42.64 6.54
C ALA A 4 -7.48 42.04 7.34
N SER A 5 -7.81 41.40 8.48
CA SER A 5 -6.83 40.73 9.33
C SER A 5 -5.96 39.81 8.46
N ARG A 6 -4.67 40.14 8.34
CA ARG A 6 -3.70 39.29 7.66
C ARG A 6 -3.71 37.93 8.37
N MET A 7 -4.05 36.87 7.63
CA MET A 7 -3.96 35.50 8.15
C MET A 7 -2.62 35.27 8.83
N SER A 8 -2.65 34.68 10.03
CA SER A 8 -1.42 34.33 10.74
C SER A 8 -0.65 33.24 10.01
N SER A 9 0.65 33.14 10.26
CA SER A 9 1.51 32.06 9.72
C SER A 9 0.92 30.67 10.02
N TYR A 10 0.39 30.47 11.22
CA TYR A 10 -0.29 29.23 11.62
C TYR A 10 -1.56 28.96 10.79
N GLN A 11 -2.45 29.95 10.63
CA GLN A 11 -3.67 29.79 9.83
C GLN A 11 -3.36 29.45 8.37
N ARG A 12 -2.26 30.01 7.84
CA ARG A 12 -1.78 29.72 6.49
C ARG A 12 -1.24 28.30 6.38
N ARG A 13 -0.47 27.84 7.36
CA ARG A 13 0.02 26.46 7.45
C ARG A 13 -1.14 25.46 7.44
N GLU A 14 -2.17 25.69 8.26
CA GLU A 14 -3.36 24.85 8.32
C GLU A 14 -4.18 24.88 7.02
N GLN A 15 -4.24 26.03 6.35
CA GLN A 15 -4.87 26.14 5.03
C GLN A 15 -4.16 25.27 3.99
N LEU A 16 -2.82 25.32 3.96
CA LEU A 16 -2.01 24.51 3.03
C LEU A 16 -2.16 23.02 3.30
N ILE A 17 -2.21 22.60 4.56
CA ILE A 17 -2.45 21.19 4.94
C ILE A 17 -3.81 20.72 4.43
N ARG A 18 -4.88 21.50 4.67
CA ARG A 18 -6.23 21.16 4.21
C ARG A 18 -6.34 21.08 2.69
N VAL A 19 -5.76 22.05 1.96
CA VAL A 19 -5.77 22.07 0.50
C VAL A 19 -4.94 20.91 -0.07
N GLY A 20 -3.75 20.69 0.47
CA GLY A 20 -2.87 19.58 0.10
C GLY A 20 -3.56 18.24 0.29
N ARG A 21 -4.20 18.02 1.44
CA ARG A 21 -4.92 16.77 1.75
C ARG A 21 -5.97 16.45 0.70
N SER A 22 -6.82 17.42 0.35
CA SER A 22 -7.88 17.23 -0.65
C SER A 22 -7.31 16.93 -2.04
N LEU A 23 -6.23 17.61 -2.44
CA LEU A 23 -5.56 17.36 -3.72
C LEU A 23 -4.90 15.97 -3.78
N PHE A 24 -4.18 15.58 -2.73
CA PHE A 24 -3.54 14.27 -2.66
C PHE A 24 -4.57 13.13 -2.58
N ALA A 25 -5.65 13.32 -1.81
CA ALA A 25 -6.74 12.35 -1.71
C ALA A 25 -7.44 12.12 -3.05
N SER A 26 -7.61 13.18 -3.86
CA SER A 26 -8.29 13.09 -5.16
C SER A 26 -7.37 12.58 -6.27
N LYS A 27 -6.16 13.13 -6.43
CA LYS A 27 -5.30 12.91 -7.59
C LYS A 27 -4.09 11.99 -7.34
N GLY A 28 -3.78 11.72 -6.08
CA GLY A 28 -2.58 10.98 -5.67
C GLY A 28 -1.34 11.87 -5.63
N PHE A 29 -0.27 11.38 -4.99
CA PHE A 29 0.96 12.15 -4.74
C PHE A 29 1.67 12.61 -6.03
N GLU A 30 1.79 11.71 -7.02
CA GLU A 30 2.56 12.00 -8.23
C GLU A 30 1.89 13.04 -9.13
N SER A 31 0.57 13.01 -9.20
CA SER A 31 -0.22 13.89 -10.06
C SER A 31 -0.33 15.32 -9.55
N VAL A 32 0.01 15.57 -8.28
CA VAL A 32 -0.12 16.89 -7.64
C VAL A 32 1.21 17.64 -7.72
N SER A 33 1.13 18.91 -8.13
CA SER A 33 2.29 19.82 -8.22
C SER A 33 2.24 20.92 -7.15
N VAL A 34 3.40 21.50 -6.81
CA VAL A 34 3.49 22.63 -5.86
C VAL A 34 2.76 23.86 -6.41
N GLU A 35 2.82 24.05 -7.72
CA GLU A 35 2.08 25.05 -8.50
C GLU A 35 0.58 24.99 -8.20
N GLU A 36 0.03 23.78 -8.30
CA GLU A 36 -1.39 23.50 -8.13
C GLU A 36 -1.82 23.71 -6.68
N ILE A 37 -1.03 23.22 -5.71
CA ILE A 37 -1.27 23.46 -4.28
C ILE A 37 -1.31 24.97 -3.99
N ALA A 38 -0.32 25.72 -4.48
CA ALA A 38 -0.24 27.16 -4.28
C ALA A 38 -1.44 27.89 -4.91
N ALA A 39 -1.84 27.50 -6.12
CA ALA A 39 -2.99 28.06 -6.81
C ALA A 39 -4.31 27.81 -6.05
N HIS A 40 -4.56 26.57 -5.60
CA HIS A 40 -5.75 26.23 -4.82
C HIS A 40 -5.77 26.90 -3.45
N ALA A 41 -4.62 27.05 -2.80
CA ALA A 41 -4.49 27.76 -1.54
C ALA A 41 -4.47 29.29 -1.69
N LYS A 42 -4.48 29.83 -2.92
CA LYS A 42 -4.38 31.27 -3.22
C LYS A 42 -3.14 31.91 -2.58
N VAL A 43 -2.02 31.20 -2.63
CA VAL A 43 -0.70 31.69 -2.17
C VAL A 43 0.32 31.61 -3.29
N SER A 44 1.47 32.26 -3.11
CA SER A 44 2.60 32.14 -4.04
C SER A 44 3.39 30.86 -3.78
N LYS A 45 4.05 30.31 -4.81
CA LYS A 45 4.88 29.09 -4.66
C LYS A 45 5.92 29.18 -3.54
N PRO A 46 6.66 30.31 -3.36
CA PRO A 46 7.66 30.42 -2.30
C PRO A 46 7.10 30.15 -0.89
N ILE A 47 5.82 30.45 -0.64
CA ILE A 47 5.17 30.20 0.65
C ILE A 47 5.07 28.69 0.94
N VAL A 48 4.80 27.86 -0.08
CA VAL A 48 4.74 26.40 0.11
C VAL A 48 6.12 25.85 0.47
N TYR A 49 7.16 26.33 -0.22
CA TYR A 49 8.55 25.97 0.09
C TYR A 49 9.00 26.46 1.46
N GLU A 50 8.61 27.67 1.87
CA GLU A 50 8.93 28.23 3.19
C GLU A 50 8.35 27.38 4.34
N HIS A 51 7.10 26.92 4.19
CA HIS A 51 6.43 26.17 5.26
C HIS A 51 6.76 24.68 5.30
N PHE A 52 7.04 24.06 4.13
CA PHE A 52 7.11 22.61 4.01
C PHE A 52 8.29 22.10 3.20
N GLY A 53 9.09 22.96 2.58
CA GLY A 53 10.21 22.54 1.72
C GLY A 53 9.81 21.90 0.39
N GLY A 54 8.51 21.83 0.06
CA GLY A 54 8.01 21.22 -1.17
C GLY A 54 6.70 20.46 -0.97
N LYS A 55 6.29 19.67 -1.97
CA LYS A 55 5.10 18.83 -1.89
C LYS A 55 5.34 17.60 -1.00
N GLU A 56 6.57 17.11 -0.97
CA GLU A 56 7.05 15.96 -0.20
C GLU A 56 6.89 16.23 1.30
N GLY A 57 7.38 17.38 1.78
CA GLY A 57 7.26 17.74 3.19
C GLY A 57 5.83 18.06 3.60
N LEU A 58 5.02 18.63 2.69
CA LEU A 58 3.59 18.82 2.94
C LEU A 58 2.87 17.48 3.07
N TYR A 59 3.16 16.54 2.16
CA TYR A 59 2.62 15.19 2.18
C TYR A 59 2.99 14.45 3.47
N ALA A 60 4.27 14.49 3.87
CA ALA A 60 4.75 13.88 5.12
C ALA A 60 4.01 14.43 6.35
N VAL A 61 3.80 15.75 6.44
CA VAL A 61 3.04 16.36 7.54
C VAL A 61 1.58 15.92 7.55
N ILE A 62 0.95 15.77 6.38
CA ILE A 62 -0.44 15.29 6.27
C ILE A 62 -0.50 13.83 6.72
N VAL A 63 0.35 12.96 6.18
CA VAL A 63 0.40 11.53 6.53
C VAL A 63 0.62 11.34 8.03
N ASP A 64 1.60 12.02 8.62
CA ASP A 64 1.89 11.92 10.05
C ASP A 64 0.70 12.37 10.92
N ARG A 65 -0.01 13.43 10.53
CA ARG A 65 -1.21 13.88 11.26
C ARG A 65 -2.37 12.90 11.16
N GLU A 66 -2.67 12.43 9.95
CA GLU A 66 -3.77 11.48 9.73
C GLU A 66 -3.44 10.12 10.37
N MET A 67 -2.17 9.70 10.32
CA MET A 67 -1.66 8.52 11.00
C MET A 67 -1.91 8.60 12.50
N ARG A 68 -1.47 9.69 13.15
CA ARG A 68 -1.68 9.88 14.60
C ARG A 68 -3.15 9.86 14.97
N SER A 69 -4.00 10.55 14.21
CA SER A 69 -5.45 10.55 14.44
C SER A 69 -6.07 9.16 14.35
N LEU A 70 -5.67 8.37 13.34
CA LEU A 70 -6.17 7.00 13.17
C LEU A 70 -5.64 6.07 14.27
N THR A 71 -4.35 6.16 14.61
CA THR A 71 -3.73 5.40 15.70
C THR A 71 -4.44 5.66 17.02
N GLU A 72 -4.62 6.93 17.40
CA GLU A 72 -5.32 7.32 18.64
C GLU A 72 -6.73 6.71 18.65
N THR A 73 -7.50 6.88 17.58
CA THR A 73 -8.87 6.33 17.45
C THR A 73 -8.92 4.82 17.65
N LEU A 74 -8.01 4.06 17.01
CA LEU A 74 -8.00 2.60 17.08
C LEU A 74 -7.46 2.09 18.42
N PHE A 75 -6.42 2.72 18.96
CA PHE A 75 -5.81 2.30 20.22
C PHE A 75 -6.70 2.61 21.41
N ASP A 76 -7.40 3.75 21.40
CA ASP A 76 -8.39 4.07 22.42
C ASP A 76 -9.52 3.02 22.40
N ALA A 77 -10.05 2.71 21.21
CA ALA A 77 -11.06 1.66 21.05
C ALA A 77 -10.56 0.26 21.47
N LEU A 78 -9.28 -0.08 21.28
CA LEU A 78 -8.71 -1.36 21.74
C LEU A 78 -8.37 -1.37 23.23
N SER A 79 -8.15 -0.21 23.87
CA SER A 79 -7.65 -0.11 25.25
C SER A 79 -8.75 0.18 26.27
N GLU A 80 -9.79 0.93 25.90
CA GLU A 80 -10.94 1.22 26.76
C GLU A 80 -11.72 -0.04 27.18
N ASN A 81 -11.48 -1.16 26.48
CA ASN A 81 -12.25 -2.38 26.63
C ASN A 81 -11.65 -3.42 27.60
N GLY A 82 -10.69 -3.07 28.46
CA GLY A 82 -10.19 -3.88 29.60
C GLY A 82 -10.59 -5.37 29.67
N ASP A 83 -11.52 -5.72 30.57
CA ASP A 83 -12.09 -7.06 30.75
C ASP A 83 -13.32 -7.35 29.86
N ALA A 84 -13.62 -6.47 28.90
CA ALA A 84 -14.77 -6.61 28.02
C ALA A 84 -14.69 -7.91 27.20
N HIS A 85 -15.86 -8.40 26.80
CA HIS A 85 -15.92 -9.60 26.00
C HIS A 85 -15.23 -9.37 24.64
N PRO A 86 -14.39 -10.28 24.11
CA PRO A 86 -13.64 -10.05 22.88
C PRO A 86 -14.50 -9.63 21.67
N ARG A 87 -15.74 -10.11 21.61
CA ARG A 87 -16.72 -9.65 20.62
C ARG A 87 -16.97 -8.13 20.69
N GLN A 88 -17.13 -7.58 21.89
CA GLN A 88 -17.38 -6.14 22.09
C GLN A 88 -16.15 -5.32 21.68
N ILE A 89 -14.94 -5.82 21.96
CA ILE A 89 -13.69 -5.20 21.50
C ILE A 89 -13.69 -5.07 19.97
N VAL A 90 -14.04 -6.16 19.27
CA VAL A 90 -14.12 -6.16 17.80
C VAL A 90 -15.24 -5.24 17.30
N GLU A 91 -16.41 -5.25 17.95
CA GLU A 91 -17.54 -4.36 17.61
C GLU A 91 -17.16 -2.88 17.72
N HIS A 92 -16.62 -2.46 18.86
CA HIS A 92 -16.21 -1.07 19.10
C HIS A 92 -15.08 -0.63 18.17
N THR A 93 -14.05 -1.48 18.00
CA THR A 93 -12.89 -1.14 17.15
C THR A 93 -13.29 -1.05 15.67
N THR A 94 -14.15 -1.96 15.20
CA THR A 94 -14.65 -1.94 13.82
C THR A 94 -15.49 -0.69 13.57
N LEU A 95 -16.39 -0.35 14.49
CA LEU A 95 -17.22 0.84 14.38
C LEU A 95 -16.37 2.12 14.43
N ALA A 96 -15.35 2.18 15.29
CA ALA A 96 -14.42 3.31 15.38
C ALA A 96 -13.65 3.52 14.06
N LEU A 97 -13.15 2.44 13.45
CA LEU A 97 -12.51 2.52 12.14
C LEU A 97 -13.45 3.07 11.07
N PHE A 98 -14.68 2.52 10.97
CA PHE A 98 -15.62 2.96 9.93
C PHE A 98 -16.14 4.38 10.16
N THR A 99 -16.29 4.79 11.42
CA THR A 99 -16.56 6.18 11.79
C THR A 99 -15.43 7.11 11.32
N TYR A 100 -14.17 6.74 11.58
CA TYR A 100 -13.03 7.51 11.09
C TYR A 100 -13.02 7.60 9.55
N ILE A 101 -13.25 6.49 8.85
CA ILE A 101 -13.28 6.46 7.38
C ILE A 101 -14.38 7.40 6.84
N GLU A 102 -15.54 7.44 7.48
CA GLU A 102 -16.65 8.30 7.08
C GLU A 102 -16.34 9.78 7.32
N GLU A 103 -15.86 10.13 8.52
CA GLU A 103 -15.63 11.51 8.95
C GLU A 103 -14.34 12.10 8.35
N HIS A 104 -13.34 11.26 8.06
CA HIS A 104 -12.00 11.63 7.60
C HIS A 104 -11.63 11.00 6.24
N SER A 105 -12.61 10.84 5.34
CA SER A 105 -12.45 10.16 4.04
C SER A 105 -11.22 10.62 3.24
N GLU A 106 -10.96 11.93 3.14
CA GLU A 106 -9.78 12.45 2.44
C GLU A 106 -8.47 12.02 3.10
N GLY A 107 -8.41 12.06 4.44
CA GLY A 107 -7.24 11.66 5.21
C GLY A 107 -6.96 10.16 5.04
N PHE A 108 -8.00 9.34 5.16
CA PHE A 108 -7.89 7.90 4.93
C PHE A 108 -7.43 7.57 3.50
N GLN A 109 -7.95 8.26 2.48
CA GLN A 109 -7.50 8.09 1.09
C GLN A 109 -6.02 8.45 0.90
N VAL A 110 -5.52 9.46 1.60
CA VAL A 110 -4.08 9.80 1.59
C VAL A 110 -3.24 8.70 2.23
N LEU A 111 -3.69 8.10 3.33
CA LEU A 111 -2.96 7.03 4.02
C LEU A 111 -2.89 5.74 3.20
N VAL A 112 -3.98 5.41 2.50
CA VAL A 112 -4.14 4.11 1.82
C VAL A 112 -3.63 4.13 0.39
N ARG A 113 -3.50 5.30 -0.23
CA ARG A 113 -2.87 5.43 -1.55
C ARG A 113 -1.37 5.29 -1.41
N ASP A 114 -0.79 4.33 -2.13
CA ASP A 114 0.66 4.13 -2.17
C ASP A 114 1.38 5.43 -2.56
N SER A 115 2.20 5.94 -1.64
CA SER A 115 3.22 6.94 -1.96
C SER A 115 4.36 6.22 -2.68
N PRO A 116 4.86 6.71 -3.81
CA PRO A 116 6.03 6.14 -4.42
C PRO A 116 7.23 6.27 -3.48
N SER A 117 7.87 5.13 -3.32
CA SER A 117 9.15 4.83 -2.70
C SER A 117 10.10 6.04 -2.53
N THR A 118 10.14 6.61 -1.33
CA THR A 118 11.44 6.82 -0.70
C THR A 118 11.87 5.45 -0.17
N ALA A 119 13.05 4.99 -0.58
CA ALA A 119 13.56 3.64 -0.33
C ALA A 119 13.68 3.25 1.17
N ASP A 120 13.36 4.17 2.09
CA ASP A 120 13.41 3.99 3.55
C ASP A 120 12.03 3.97 4.23
N SER A 121 10.92 4.07 3.48
CA SER A 121 9.58 4.14 4.05
C SER A 121 8.71 3.00 3.53
N GLN A 122 8.76 1.85 4.22
CA GLN A 122 7.54 1.03 4.31
C GLN A 122 6.41 2.00 4.70
N SER A 123 5.37 2.14 3.87
CA SER A 123 4.31 3.14 4.06
C SER A 123 3.90 3.18 5.54
N SER A 124 3.84 4.36 6.16
CA SER A 124 3.50 4.52 7.59
C SER A 124 2.20 3.77 7.96
N PHE A 125 1.31 3.56 6.98
CA PHE A 125 0.14 2.71 7.10
C PHE A 125 0.44 1.23 7.40
N TYR A 126 1.48 0.64 6.79
CA TYR A 126 1.92 -0.72 7.11
C TYR A 126 2.54 -0.83 8.51
N SER A 127 3.19 0.23 9.00
CA SER A 127 3.67 0.25 10.39
C SER A 127 2.50 0.25 11.37
N LEU A 128 1.52 1.15 11.20
CA LEU A 128 0.29 1.15 11.99
C LEU A 128 -0.45 -0.18 11.89
N TRP A 129 -0.54 -0.76 10.69
CA TRP A 129 -1.13 -2.09 10.49
C TRP A 129 -0.46 -3.13 11.39
N GLY A 130 0.88 -3.13 11.44
CA GLY A 130 1.65 -4.00 12.32
C GLY A 130 1.29 -3.79 13.79
N ASP A 131 1.26 -2.53 14.24
CA ASP A 131 0.95 -2.17 15.63
C ASP A 131 -0.48 -2.59 16.03
N VAL A 132 -1.46 -2.37 15.16
CA VAL A 132 -2.85 -2.83 15.36
C VAL A 132 -2.92 -4.35 15.38
N CYS A 133 -2.22 -5.04 14.47
CA CYS A 133 -2.18 -6.50 14.46
C CYS A 133 -1.59 -7.07 15.75
N LEU A 134 -0.50 -6.50 16.26
CA LEU A 134 0.09 -6.91 17.53
C LEU A 134 -0.89 -6.74 18.68
N ARG A 135 -1.61 -5.62 18.74
CA ARG A 135 -2.60 -5.37 19.79
C ARG A 135 -3.78 -6.35 19.71
N VAL A 136 -4.26 -6.67 18.51
CA VAL A 136 -5.32 -7.66 18.30
C VAL A 136 -4.83 -9.08 18.64
N GLU A 137 -3.58 -9.41 18.31
CA GLU A 137 -2.94 -10.68 18.68
C GLU A 137 -2.92 -10.88 20.20
N GLU A 138 -2.56 -9.86 20.99
CA GLU A 138 -2.61 -9.94 22.45
C GLU A 138 -4.01 -10.27 22.98
N VAL A 139 -5.05 -9.62 22.44
CA VAL A 139 -6.44 -9.84 22.83
C VAL A 139 -6.88 -11.27 22.49
N LEU A 140 -6.56 -11.73 21.28
CA LEU A 140 -6.89 -13.09 20.85
C LEU A 140 -6.12 -14.12 21.65
N GLU A 141 -4.84 -13.91 21.95
CA GLU A 141 -4.04 -14.88 22.68
C GLU A 141 -4.63 -15.12 24.08
N GLN A 142 -5.06 -14.06 24.76
CA GLN A 142 -5.76 -14.16 26.05
C GLN A 142 -7.05 -14.98 25.93
N TRP A 143 -7.84 -14.77 24.88
CA TRP A 143 -9.06 -15.54 24.66
C TRP A 143 -8.79 -17.01 24.33
N PHE A 144 -7.80 -17.31 23.46
CA PHE A 144 -7.40 -18.68 23.12
C PHE A 144 -6.95 -19.44 24.37
N LYS A 145 -6.17 -18.80 25.26
CA LYS A 145 -5.77 -19.38 26.56
C LYS A 145 -6.99 -19.72 27.42
N ARG A 146 -8.00 -18.83 27.50
CA ARG A 146 -9.24 -19.07 28.26
C ARG A 146 -10.08 -20.23 27.69
N GLN A 147 -10.01 -20.46 26.37
CA GLN A 147 -10.74 -21.54 25.68
C GLN A 147 -9.91 -22.82 25.48
N HIS A 148 -8.71 -22.90 26.05
CA HIS A 148 -7.78 -24.03 25.86
C HIS A 148 -7.44 -24.34 24.40
N LEU A 149 -7.40 -23.32 23.54
CA LEU A 149 -7.03 -23.42 22.12
C LEU A 149 -5.51 -23.17 21.92
N PRO A 150 -4.91 -23.73 20.85
CA PRO A 150 -3.49 -23.52 20.56
C PRO A 150 -3.19 -22.07 20.14
N THR A 151 -2.26 -21.41 20.84
CA THR A 151 -1.90 -20.00 20.58
C THR A 151 -0.90 -19.81 19.43
N LYS A 152 -0.30 -20.89 18.92
CA LYS A 152 0.75 -20.87 17.90
C LYS A 152 0.39 -20.07 16.64
N TYR A 153 -0.89 -20.01 16.28
CA TYR A 153 -1.38 -19.41 15.04
C TYR A 153 -2.14 -18.10 15.26
N VAL A 154 -2.14 -17.55 16.48
CA VAL A 154 -2.94 -16.37 16.83
C VAL A 154 -2.57 -15.16 15.99
N GLY A 155 -1.28 -14.90 15.75
CA GLY A 155 -0.85 -13.80 14.89
C GLY A 155 -1.41 -13.87 13.46
N HIS A 156 -1.60 -15.06 12.89
CA HIS A 156 -2.25 -15.20 11.59
C HIS A 156 -3.74 -14.89 11.64
N TYR A 157 -4.45 -15.32 12.70
CA TYR A 157 -5.85 -14.96 12.89
C TYR A 157 -6.03 -13.44 13.10
N ALA A 158 -5.13 -12.80 13.86
CA ALA A 158 -5.11 -11.35 14.02
C ALA A 158 -4.96 -10.64 12.67
N GLN A 159 -3.97 -11.06 11.85
CA GLN A 159 -3.80 -10.51 10.51
C GLN A 159 -5.02 -10.70 9.60
N MET A 160 -5.68 -11.87 9.65
CA MET A 160 -6.88 -12.12 8.85
C MET A 160 -8.04 -11.21 9.26
N LEU A 161 -8.22 -10.96 10.57
CA LEU A 161 -9.29 -10.10 11.07
C LEU A 161 -9.05 -8.62 10.77
N VAL A 162 -7.84 -8.13 11.05
CA VAL A 162 -7.45 -6.75 10.72
C VAL A 162 -7.52 -6.57 9.20
N GLY A 163 -6.97 -7.54 8.47
CA GLY A 163 -7.15 -7.83 7.04
C GLY A 163 -8.53 -7.47 6.53
N MET A 164 -9.46 -8.36 6.85
CA MET A 164 -10.85 -8.29 6.45
C MET A 164 -11.47 -6.94 6.78
N THR A 165 -11.25 -6.41 7.98
CA THR A 165 -11.88 -5.18 8.46
C THR A 165 -11.42 -3.97 7.67
N VAL A 166 -10.11 -3.80 7.51
CA VAL A 166 -9.53 -2.64 6.83
C VAL A 166 -9.80 -2.67 5.33
N PHE A 167 -9.64 -3.84 4.68
CA PHE A 167 -9.93 -3.96 3.25
C PHE A 167 -11.42 -3.76 2.94
N THR A 168 -12.31 -4.23 3.83
CA THR A 168 -13.76 -3.97 3.70
C THR A 168 -14.06 -2.47 3.85
N GLY A 169 -13.44 -1.79 4.82
CA GLY A 169 -13.55 -0.34 4.98
C GLY A 169 -13.03 0.43 3.76
N GLN A 170 -11.90 0.02 3.19
CA GLN A 170 -11.35 0.61 1.98
C GLN A 170 -12.26 0.40 0.76
N TYR A 171 -12.82 -0.80 0.60
CA TYR A 171 -13.79 -1.09 -0.46
C TYR A 171 -15.02 -0.19 -0.33
N TRP A 172 -15.55 -0.05 0.89
CA TRP A 172 -16.67 0.83 1.20
C TRP A 172 -16.36 2.30 0.93
N ALA A 173 -15.20 2.81 1.37
CA ALA A 173 -14.76 4.19 1.16
C ALA A 173 -14.62 4.54 -0.33
N ASN A 174 -14.24 3.58 -1.17
CA ASN A 174 -14.08 3.77 -2.61
C ASN A 174 -15.40 3.70 -3.39
N GLN A 175 -16.47 3.20 -2.78
CA GLN A 175 -17.78 3.06 -3.43
C GLN A 175 -18.78 4.05 -2.86
N ARG A 176 -19.74 4.45 -3.72
CA ARG A 176 -20.97 5.08 -3.24
C ARG A 176 -21.92 3.99 -2.74
N SER A 177 -21.54 3.30 -1.66
CA SER A 177 -22.38 2.32 -1.02
C SER A 177 -23.57 3.00 -0.35
N THR A 178 -24.74 2.36 -0.37
CA THR A 178 -25.92 2.79 0.39
C THR A 178 -25.91 2.30 1.83
N LEU A 179 -24.95 1.44 2.19
CA LEU A 179 -24.82 0.86 3.53
C LEU A 179 -24.26 1.87 4.51
N SER A 180 -24.87 1.94 5.70
CA SER A 180 -24.35 2.74 6.81
C SER A 180 -23.09 2.10 7.43
N ARG A 181 -22.30 2.90 8.14
CA ARG A 181 -21.13 2.41 8.90
C ARG A 181 -21.52 1.36 9.95
N GLU A 182 -22.68 1.52 10.60
CA GLU A 182 -23.19 0.58 11.60
C GLU A 182 -23.59 -0.75 10.97
N GLU A 183 -24.25 -0.72 9.80
CA GLU A 183 -24.61 -1.93 9.06
C GLU A 183 -23.35 -2.68 8.59
N LEU A 184 -22.37 -1.96 8.07
CA LEU A 184 -21.10 -2.55 7.63
C LEU A 184 -20.32 -3.15 8.81
N ALA A 185 -20.28 -2.45 9.95
CA ALA A 185 -19.66 -2.94 11.18
C ALA A 185 -20.34 -4.23 11.65
N ALA A 186 -21.67 -4.26 11.67
CA ALA A 186 -22.45 -5.43 12.04
C ALA A 186 -22.15 -6.62 11.12
N LEU A 187 -22.11 -6.43 9.80
CA LEU A 187 -21.77 -7.49 8.84
C LEU A 187 -20.34 -8.03 9.07
N THR A 188 -19.37 -7.14 9.26
CA THR A 188 -17.96 -7.48 9.45
C THR A 188 -17.75 -8.27 10.74
N VAL A 189 -18.32 -7.79 11.84
CA VAL A 189 -18.29 -8.46 13.14
C VAL A 189 -19.01 -9.81 13.07
N ASN A 190 -20.18 -9.86 12.43
CA ASN A 190 -20.96 -11.09 12.34
C ASN A 190 -20.17 -12.21 11.63
N LEU A 191 -19.51 -11.87 10.52
CA LEU A 191 -18.64 -12.79 9.79
C LEU A 191 -17.43 -13.21 10.65
N ALA A 192 -16.74 -12.25 11.27
CA ALA A 192 -15.61 -12.51 12.15
C ALA A 192 -15.99 -13.45 13.30
N TRP A 193 -17.07 -13.13 14.01
CA TRP A 193 -17.47 -13.82 15.23
C TRP A 193 -17.98 -15.23 14.95
N HIS A 194 -18.87 -15.40 13.97
CA HIS A 194 -19.38 -16.72 13.63
C HIS A 194 -18.32 -17.62 13.00
N GLY A 195 -17.35 -17.06 12.27
CA GLY A 195 -16.18 -17.79 11.77
C GLY A 195 -15.25 -18.25 12.90
N LEU A 196 -14.83 -17.33 13.78
CA LEU A 196 -13.89 -17.63 14.88
C LEU A 196 -14.49 -18.54 15.95
N SER A 197 -15.80 -18.43 16.22
CA SER A 197 -16.46 -19.23 17.27
C SER A 197 -16.51 -20.73 16.98
N ARG A 198 -16.24 -21.15 15.73
CA ARG A 198 -16.30 -22.55 15.28
C ARG A 198 -14.94 -23.07 14.78
N LEU A 199 -13.84 -22.51 15.29
CA LEU A 199 -12.50 -22.96 14.89
C LEU A 199 -12.19 -24.38 15.37
N GLU A 200 -11.66 -25.19 14.46
CA GLU A 200 -11.09 -26.49 14.78
C GLU A 200 -9.66 -26.31 15.35
N PRO A 201 -9.25 -27.09 16.36
CA PRO A 201 -7.89 -26.99 16.92
C PRO A 201 -6.77 -27.31 15.92
N LYS A 202 -7.08 -28.11 14.89
CA LYS A 202 -6.16 -28.52 13.82
C LYS A 202 -6.90 -28.50 12.48
N PRO A 203 -7.05 -27.34 11.84
CA PRO A 203 -7.78 -27.24 10.58
C PRO A 203 -7.06 -28.03 9.47
N SER A 204 -7.81 -28.75 8.65
CA SER A 204 -7.33 -29.43 7.45
C SER A 204 -8.08 -28.95 6.22
N LEU A 205 -7.40 -28.88 5.08
CA LEU A 205 -8.05 -28.60 3.81
C LEU A 205 -8.87 -29.82 3.38
N ILE A 206 -10.15 -29.61 3.10
CA ILE A 206 -11.03 -30.61 2.50
C ILE A 206 -11.00 -30.33 0.99
N PHE A 207 -10.40 -31.23 0.24
CA PHE A 207 -10.54 -31.27 -1.21
C PHE A 207 -11.56 -32.37 -1.50
N ASP A 208 -12.57 -32.09 -2.33
CA ASP A 208 -13.39 -33.16 -2.89
C ASP A 208 -12.43 -34.07 -3.68
N GLU A 209 -12.11 -35.24 -3.13
CA GLU A 209 -11.51 -36.30 -3.91
C GLU A 209 -12.57 -36.70 -4.94
N ASP A 210 -12.33 -36.34 -6.20
CA ASP A 210 -13.04 -36.93 -7.33
C ASP A 210 -12.95 -38.45 -7.18
N ASP A 211 -14.09 -39.07 -6.83
CA ASP A 211 -14.43 -40.48 -6.93
C ASP A 211 -13.61 -41.20 -8.01
N ASP A 212 -12.49 -41.81 -7.63
CA ASP A 212 -11.77 -42.73 -8.50
C ASP A 212 -12.45 -44.08 -8.40
N MET A 213 -13.42 -44.26 -9.29
CA MET A 213 -13.75 -45.51 -9.97
C MET A 213 -13.44 -46.75 -9.13
N ALA A 214 -14.48 -47.28 -8.49
CA ALA A 214 -14.55 -48.67 -8.07
C ALA A 214 -14.09 -49.59 -9.23
N LEU A 215 -12.79 -49.89 -9.23
CA LEU A 215 -12.22 -51.00 -9.97
C LEU A 215 -12.64 -52.25 -9.20
N GLU A 216 -13.65 -52.91 -9.74
CA GLU A 216 -14.01 -54.26 -9.36
C GLU A 216 -12.77 -55.16 -9.30
N VAL A 217 -12.49 -55.70 -8.12
CA VAL A 217 -11.90 -57.04 -7.99
C VAL A 217 -12.70 -57.77 -6.92
N GLY A 218 -13.33 -58.85 -7.36
CA GLY A 218 -14.45 -59.50 -6.71
C GLY A 218 -14.18 -60.21 -5.39
N GLY A 219 -15.29 -60.53 -4.73
CA GLY A 219 -15.35 -61.32 -3.51
C GLY A 219 -16.78 -61.62 -3.13
N ASN A 220 -17.40 -62.53 -3.90
CA ASN A 220 -18.72 -63.10 -3.67
C ASN A 220 -18.89 -63.59 -2.21
N THR A 221 -20.00 -63.24 -1.55
CA THR A 221 -20.82 -64.22 -0.79
C THR A 221 -22.16 -63.61 -0.41
N ASN A 222 -23.20 -64.31 -0.85
CA ASN A 222 -24.60 -64.11 -0.54
C ASN A 222 -24.85 -64.01 0.97
N GLN A 223 -25.73 -63.09 1.39
CA GLN A 223 -26.72 -63.41 2.41
C GLN A 223 -27.96 -62.52 2.27
N GLU A 224 -29.09 -63.19 2.41
CA GLU A 224 -30.46 -62.83 2.05
C GLU A 224 -31.11 -61.77 2.95
N ASP A 225 -32.16 -61.15 2.40
CA ASP A 225 -33.39 -60.62 3.03
C ASP A 225 -33.29 -59.80 4.34
N ASP A 226 -33.82 -58.58 4.35
CA ASP A 226 -35.28 -58.37 4.52
C ASP A 226 -35.64 -56.86 4.59
N GLY A 227 -36.77 -56.51 3.96
CA GLY A 227 -37.72 -55.52 4.46
C GLY A 227 -37.41 -54.00 4.42
N LEU A 228 -38.01 -53.34 3.43
CA LEU A 228 -39.01 -52.23 3.55
C LEU A 228 -38.72 -51.03 2.64
N GLU A 229 -39.43 -51.04 1.50
CA GLU A 229 -39.74 -49.87 0.69
C GLU A 229 -40.65 -48.88 1.43
N GLU A 230 -40.70 -47.67 0.85
CA GLU A 230 -41.80 -46.71 0.91
C GLU A 230 -41.66 -45.61 1.97
N ILE A 231 -41.04 -44.47 1.60
CA ILE A 231 -41.74 -43.18 1.39
C ILE A 231 -40.97 -42.34 0.36
N VAL A 232 -41.46 -42.28 -0.88
CA VAL A 232 -41.12 -41.21 -1.85
C VAL A 232 -42.37 -40.38 -2.10
N SER A 233 -42.32 -39.10 -1.72
CA SER A 233 -43.25 -38.04 -2.13
C SER A 233 -42.67 -36.71 -1.63
N ALA A 234 -42.45 -35.65 -2.38
CA ALA A 234 -42.44 -35.38 -3.81
C ALA A 234 -41.73 -34.02 -3.95
N VAL A 235 -40.67 -33.94 -4.75
CA VAL A 235 -40.14 -32.67 -5.30
C VAL A 235 -39.80 -32.95 -6.76
N PRO A 236 -40.32 -32.18 -7.73
CA PRO A 236 -40.12 -32.50 -9.13
C PRO A 236 -38.66 -32.25 -9.55
N SER A 237 -38.12 -33.27 -10.21
CA SER A 237 -36.86 -33.29 -10.92
C SER A 237 -36.80 -32.18 -12.00
N THR A 238 -35.86 -31.25 -11.84
CA THR A 238 -35.28 -30.47 -12.95
C THR A 238 -33.84 -30.91 -13.19
N ALA A 239 -33.62 -32.22 -13.40
CA ALA A 239 -32.33 -32.77 -13.81
C ALA A 239 -32.25 -32.88 -15.35
N ARG A 240 -32.19 -31.73 -16.03
CA ARG A 240 -31.74 -31.69 -17.44
C ARG A 240 -31.15 -30.34 -17.85
N SER A 241 -30.27 -29.78 -17.01
CA SER A 241 -29.46 -28.59 -17.37
C SER A 241 -28.06 -28.60 -16.73
N GLY A 242 -27.45 -29.76 -16.49
CA GLY A 242 -26.16 -29.86 -15.77
C GLY A 242 -24.92 -30.07 -16.64
N LYS A 243 -25.06 -30.49 -17.91
CA LYS A 243 -23.90 -30.87 -18.76
C LYS A 243 -23.35 -29.74 -19.64
N VAL A 244 -24.14 -28.70 -19.91
CA VAL A 244 -23.68 -27.53 -20.69
C VAL A 244 -22.91 -26.56 -19.79
N ASP A 245 -23.38 -26.36 -18.56
CA ASP A 245 -22.78 -25.49 -17.54
C ASP A 245 -21.34 -25.87 -17.16
N ALA A 246 -21.06 -27.17 -16.99
CA ALA A 246 -19.72 -27.65 -16.60
C ALA A 246 -18.66 -27.44 -17.71
N ARG A 247 -19.05 -27.55 -18.98
CA ARG A 247 -18.15 -27.32 -20.12
C ARG A 247 -17.84 -25.83 -20.29
N GLU A 248 -18.83 -24.96 -20.11
CA GLU A 248 -18.63 -23.51 -20.16
C GLU A 248 -17.75 -23.02 -19.00
N ARG A 249 -17.98 -23.49 -17.76
CA ARG A 249 -17.12 -23.18 -16.61
C ARG A 249 -15.66 -23.59 -16.83
N LYS A 250 -15.43 -24.79 -17.38
CA LYS A 250 -14.07 -25.28 -17.68
C LYS A 250 -13.39 -24.46 -18.78
N ARG A 251 -14.15 -23.91 -19.73
CA ARG A 251 -13.65 -23.00 -20.76
C ARG A 251 -13.30 -21.63 -20.17
N MET A 252 -14.16 -21.08 -19.32
CA MET A 252 -13.90 -19.79 -18.64
C MET A 252 -12.68 -19.85 -17.73
N LEU A 253 -12.48 -20.94 -16.99
CA LEU A 253 -11.29 -21.14 -16.15
C LEU A 253 -10.01 -21.20 -16.99
N LYS A 254 -10.03 -21.88 -18.15
CA LYS A 254 -8.89 -21.93 -19.07
C LYS A 254 -8.59 -20.56 -19.71
N GLU A 255 -9.61 -19.80 -20.06
CA GLU A 255 -9.47 -18.44 -20.58
C GLU A 255 -8.91 -17.49 -19.51
N ALA A 256 -9.38 -17.59 -18.26
CA ALA A 256 -8.86 -16.83 -17.13
C ALA A 256 -7.40 -17.18 -16.81
N GLU A 257 -7.03 -18.46 -16.82
CA GLU A 257 -5.64 -18.89 -16.59
C GLU A 257 -4.70 -18.42 -17.71
N LYS A 258 -5.17 -18.44 -18.96
CA LYS A 258 -4.43 -17.88 -20.11
C LYS A 258 -4.23 -16.37 -19.96
N ALA A 259 -5.29 -15.64 -19.60
CA ALA A 259 -5.20 -14.19 -19.35
C ALA A 259 -4.24 -13.85 -18.21
N GLN A 260 -4.25 -14.63 -17.12
CA GLN A 260 -3.28 -14.46 -16.02
C GLN A 260 -1.84 -14.72 -16.47
N LYS A 261 -1.59 -15.76 -17.29
CA LYS A 261 -0.26 -16.04 -17.83
C LYS A 261 0.23 -14.93 -18.78
N GLU A 262 -0.66 -14.37 -19.59
CA GLU A 262 -0.34 -13.25 -20.48
C GLU A 262 -0.04 -11.97 -19.69
N ALA A 263 -0.84 -11.65 -18.66
CA ALA A 263 -0.59 -10.51 -17.77
C ALA A 263 0.76 -10.64 -17.04
N LYS A 264 1.07 -11.82 -16.52
CA LYS A 264 2.36 -12.08 -15.84
C LYS A 264 3.56 -11.94 -16.80
N ARG A 265 3.41 -12.35 -18.06
CA ARG A 265 4.44 -12.15 -19.09
C ARG A 265 4.63 -10.68 -19.45
N ALA A 266 3.53 -9.92 -19.56
CA ALA A 266 3.58 -8.49 -19.82
C ALA A 266 4.26 -7.72 -18.67
N GLN A 267 3.96 -8.09 -17.42
CA GLN A 267 4.57 -7.50 -16.23
C GLN A 267 6.09 -7.75 -16.18
N LEU A 268 6.54 -8.99 -16.43
CA LEU A 268 7.96 -9.32 -16.50
C LEU A 268 8.69 -8.60 -17.65
N ALA A 269 8.01 -8.38 -18.78
CA ALA A 269 8.56 -7.62 -19.90
C ALA A 269 8.73 -6.13 -19.56
N ALA A 270 7.75 -5.54 -18.86
CA ALA A 270 7.82 -4.17 -18.38
C ALA A 270 8.96 -3.96 -17.37
N GLU A 271 9.12 -4.88 -16.43
CA GLU A 271 10.20 -4.85 -15.44
C GLU A 271 11.59 -4.93 -16.10
N ARG A 272 11.76 -5.81 -17.09
CA ARG A 272 13.01 -5.90 -17.87
C ARG A 272 13.28 -4.63 -18.68
N ALA A 273 12.24 -3.97 -19.18
CA ALA A 273 12.39 -2.69 -19.89
C ALA A 273 12.83 -1.58 -18.93
N GLN A 274 12.25 -1.51 -17.74
CA GLN A 274 12.65 -0.57 -16.68
C GLN A 274 14.11 -0.79 -16.24
N GLN A 275 14.52 -2.04 -16.01
CA GLN A 275 15.91 -2.37 -15.67
C GLN A 275 16.89 -1.94 -16.77
N ARG A 276 16.55 -2.15 -18.05
CA ARG A 276 17.38 -1.70 -19.18
C ARG A 276 17.48 -0.18 -19.25
N ALA A 277 16.39 0.55 -19.00
CA ALA A 277 16.40 2.01 -18.96
C ALA A 277 17.27 2.54 -17.80
N MET A 278 17.19 1.91 -16.63
CA MET A 278 18.01 2.26 -15.47
C MET A 278 19.51 2.06 -15.76
N LEU A 279 19.89 0.91 -16.33
CA LEU A 279 21.26 0.61 -16.73
C LEU A 279 21.77 1.59 -17.81
N ALA A 280 20.93 1.95 -18.78
CA ALA A 280 21.29 2.93 -19.80
C ALA A 280 21.53 4.33 -19.19
N SER A 281 20.69 4.75 -18.24
CA SER A 281 20.86 6.01 -17.52
C SER A 281 22.12 6.03 -16.66
N ALA A 282 22.44 4.92 -15.98
CA ALA A 282 23.67 4.81 -15.19
C ALA A 282 24.92 4.92 -16.07
N LYS A 283 24.92 4.23 -17.21
CA LYS A 283 26.03 4.28 -18.18
C LYS A 283 26.18 5.67 -18.82
N ALA A 284 25.08 6.36 -19.09
CA ALA A 284 25.13 7.74 -19.60
C ALA A 284 25.76 8.70 -18.60
N LYS A 285 25.46 8.53 -17.30
CA LYS A 285 26.04 9.33 -16.22
C LYS A 285 27.55 9.07 -16.05
N GLU A 286 27.97 7.82 -16.14
CA GLU A 286 29.39 7.45 -16.10
C GLU A 286 30.18 8.04 -17.29
N ILE A 287 29.56 8.06 -18.48
CA ILE A 287 30.16 8.70 -19.67
C ILE A 287 30.26 10.22 -19.50
N SER A 288 29.24 10.89 -18.94
CA SER A 288 29.33 12.34 -18.68
C SER A 288 30.40 12.69 -17.66
N GLU A 289 30.54 11.91 -16.58
CA GLU A 289 31.58 12.12 -15.57
C GLU A 289 33.00 11.93 -16.16
N GLN A 290 33.18 10.97 -17.08
CA GLN A 290 34.46 10.80 -17.81
C GLN A 290 34.75 11.94 -18.79
N LEU A 291 33.74 12.51 -19.44
CA LEU A 291 33.87 13.66 -20.33
C LEU A 291 34.25 14.93 -19.56
N GLU A 292 33.60 15.19 -18.42
CA GLU A 292 33.91 16.34 -17.55
C GLU A 292 35.33 16.26 -16.96
N ALA A 293 35.80 15.06 -16.61
CA ALA A 293 37.17 14.84 -16.13
C ALA A 293 38.25 15.09 -17.20
N THR A 294 37.90 15.06 -18.49
CA THR A 294 38.83 15.28 -19.60
C THR A 294 38.90 16.76 -20.01
N THR A 295 37.93 17.58 -19.60
CA THR A 295 37.86 19.02 -19.85
C THR A 295 38.27 19.83 -18.60
N ALA A 296 39.50 19.67 -18.12
CA ALA A 296 40.10 20.63 -17.19
C ALA A 296 40.62 21.87 -17.96
N PRO A 297 40.58 23.08 -17.39
CA PRO A 297 40.90 24.30 -18.12
C PRO A 297 42.41 24.44 -18.35
N THR A 298 42.82 24.72 -19.59
CA THR A 298 44.16 25.22 -19.92
C THR A 298 44.44 26.49 -19.12
N GLU A 299 45.49 26.44 -18.29
CA GLU A 299 46.01 27.56 -17.51
C GLU A 299 46.20 28.82 -18.35
N GLU A 300 45.61 29.90 -17.85
CA GLU A 300 45.71 31.26 -18.35
C GLU A 300 47.13 31.78 -18.11
N TYR A 301 47.91 31.96 -19.18
CA TYR A 301 49.26 32.52 -19.17
C TYR A 301 49.25 33.96 -18.63
N LYS A 302 49.84 34.15 -17.44
CA LYS A 302 50.07 35.47 -16.82
C LYS A 302 51.42 36.04 -17.27
N PRO A 303 51.49 37.21 -17.93
CA PRO A 303 52.77 37.84 -18.25
C PRO A 303 53.43 38.41 -16.98
N THR A 304 54.73 38.14 -16.82
CA THR A 304 55.58 38.61 -15.71
C THR A 304 55.84 40.12 -15.77
N PRO A 305 56.00 40.81 -14.62
CA PRO A 305 56.29 42.24 -14.59
C PRO A 305 57.77 42.55 -14.88
N ASP A 306 57.99 43.67 -15.57
CA ASP A 306 59.28 44.25 -15.97
C ASP A 306 60.33 44.32 -14.84
N VAL A 307 61.56 43.90 -15.18
CA VAL A 307 62.77 44.16 -14.38
C VAL A 307 63.42 45.45 -14.88
N PRO A 308 63.89 46.37 -14.02
CA PRO A 308 64.55 47.59 -14.46
C PRO A 308 65.98 47.29 -14.97
N GLU A 309 66.27 47.72 -16.20
CA GLU A 309 67.62 47.75 -16.76
C GLU A 309 68.47 48.84 -16.09
N SER A 310 69.29 48.42 -15.12
CA SER A 310 70.50 49.15 -14.75
C SER A 310 71.61 48.15 -14.48
N GLU A 311 72.73 48.36 -15.19
CA GLU A 311 74.06 47.73 -15.04
C GLU A 311 74.39 46.51 -15.92
N ARG A 312 75.14 46.82 -16.99
CA ARG A 312 76.38 46.18 -17.53
C ARG A 312 76.24 45.96 -19.04
N CYS A 313 76.71 46.88 -19.91
CA CYS A 313 78.11 47.15 -20.24
C CYS A 313 78.98 45.89 -20.25
N ALA A 314 79.27 45.35 -21.44
CA ALA A 314 80.55 45.51 -22.14
C ALA A 314 80.91 44.28 -23.00
N GLY A 315 81.29 44.54 -24.26
CA GLY A 315 82.06 43.67 -25.15
C GLY A 315 81.27 42.49 -25.76
N ASP A 316 81.46 42.09 -27.01
CA ASP A 316 82.54 42.37 -27.94
C ASP A 316 82.05 42.22 -29.39
N ASP A 317 82.76 42.96 -30.24
CA ASP A 317 82.80 42.96 -31.70
C ASP A 317 82.70 41.57 -32.37
N ALA A 318 81.97 41.49 -33.48
CA ALA A 318 82.54 41.15 -34.80
C ALA A 318 81.43 40.93 -35.85
N GLU A 319 81.55 41.71 -36.92
CA GLU A 319 80.81 41.69 -38.18
C GLU A 319 81.35 40.55 -39.12
N PRO A 320 80.97 40.45 -40.41
CA PRO A 320 79.90 39.57 -40.91
C PRO A 320 80.39 38.51 -41.93
N ALA A 321 79.40 37.75 -42.45
CA ALA A 321 79.31 37.19 -43.82
C ALA A 321 80.47 36.34 -44.41
N ALA A 322 80.12 35.07 -44.65
CA ALA A 322 80.48 34.23 -45.81
C ALA A 322 81.95 34.13 -46.27
N HIS A 323 82.56 32.96 -46.01
CA HIS A 323 82.95 31.99 -47.04
C HIS A 323 83.32 30.63 -46.42
#